data_AF-A0A9E5M497-F1
#
_entry.id   AF-A0A9E5M497-F1
#
_cell.length_a   1.000
_cell.length_b   1.000
_cell.length_c   1.000
_cell.angle_alpha   90.00
_cell.angle_beta   90.00
_cell.angle_gamma   90.00
#
_symmetry.space_group_name_H-M   'P 1'
#
loop_
_entity.id
_entity.type
_entity.pdbx_description
1 polymer ?
#
loop_
_entity_poly.entity_id
_entity_poly.type
_entity_poly.pdbx_seq_one_letter_code
_entity_poly.pdbx_strand_id
1 'polypeptide(L)'
;HNGMDVDLKMASRISGIDAIMGGHTHDGMPVATLVSNKGGKTIVTNAGSNGKFLGVLDFEVKEKRVTDFRYKLLPVFSNMLPADKEMDALITKIRAPYESKLNEKLGISEGLLYRRGNFNGTGDQLLVDALMDVQGAEIAFSPGFRWGTTLLPGQAITREWLLDMTATTYSFATVTEMTGETIKTVLEDVCDNLFNPDPYYQQGGDMVRVGGLQYQCNPTAGMGKRIEEMRLNGKLIESGKKYKVAGWAPVAEEARTQGHKQVWEVVEQWLKTQPNGRIKPRQLNAPKITGGLPNPGYVA
;
A
#
# COMPACT_ATOMS: atom_id res chain seq x y z
N HIS A 1 16.55 -3.42 -3.61
CA HIS A 1 15.14 -3.01 -3.44
C HIS A 1 14.26 -4.25 -3.39
N ASN A 2 14.65 -5.25 -2.57
CA ASN A 2 13.94 -6.55 -2.55
C ASN A 2 12.81 -6.56 -1.51
N GLY A 3 12.91 -5.72 -0.49
CA GLY A 3 12.01 -5.69 0.66
C GLY A 3 12.72 -6.12 1.92
N MET A 4 12.32 -5.56 3.07
CA MET A 4 13.00 -5.71 4.35
C MET A 4 13.22 -7.17 4.74
N ASP A 5 12.17 -7.99 4.73
CA ASP A 5 12.27 -9.39 5.16
C ASP A 5 13.18 -10.21 4.22
N VAL A 6 13.15 -9.90 2.91
CA VAL A 6 14.06 -10.50 1.93
C VAL A 6 15.50 -10.06 2.17
N ASP A 7 15.72 -8.77 2.42
CA ASP A 7 17.03 -8.19 2.66
C ASP A 7 17.65 -8.74 3.96
N LEU A 8 16.86 -8.91 5.03
CA LEU A 8 17.26 -9.56 6.28
C LEU A 8 17.64 -11.03 6.05
N LYS A 9 16.81 -11.79 5.33
CA LYS A 9 17.12 -13.19 5.02
C LYS A 9 18.36 -13.31 4.14
N MET A 10 18.50 -12.45 3.14
CA MET A 10 19.68 -12.39 2.28
C MET A 10 20.95 -12.10 3.08
N ALA A 11 20.91 -11.11 3.98
CA ALA A 11 22.01 -10.75 4.86
C ALA A 11 22.50 -11.91 5.74
N SER A 12 21.61 -12.84 6.12
CA SER A 12 21.99 -14.04 6.90
C SER A 12 22.71 -15.12 6.07
N ARG A 13 22.53 -15.11 4.74
CA ARG A 13 23.02 -16.15 3.83
C ARG A 13 24.26 -15.72 3.05
N ILE A 14 24.33 -14.46 2.65
CA ILE A 14 25.40 -13.94 1.80
C ILE A 14 26.48 -13.30 2.66
N SER A 15 27.71 -13.79 2.53
CA SER A 15 28.89 -13.19 3.14
C SER A 15 29.51 -12.12 2.23
N GLY A 16 30.22 -11.15 2.84
CA GLY A 16 30.95 -10.11 2.10
C GLY A 16 30.15 -8.84 1.80
N ILE A 17 28.93 -8.72 2.34
CA ILE A 17 28.13 -7.49 2.29
C ILE A 17 28.22 -6.81 3.65
N ASP A 18 28.79 -5.60 3.72
CA ASP A 18 28.88 -4.83 4.97
C ASP A 18 27.53 -4.20 5.34
N ALA A 19 26.78 -3.69 4.35
CA ALA A 19 25.47 -3.10 4.57
C ALA A 19 24.49 -3.24 3.40
N ILE A 20 23.21 -3.23 3.73
CA ILE A 20 22.07 -3.19 2.82
C ILE A 20 21.20 -1.98 3.19
N MET A 21 21.15 -1.02 2.28
CA MET A 21 20.21 0.10 2.30
C MET A 21 19.01 -0.31 1.43
N GLY A 22 18.00 -0.89 2.06
CA GLY A 22 16.87 -1.51 1.37
C GLY A 22 15.81 -0.50 0.91
N GLY A 23 14.67 -1.03 0.48
CA GLY A 23 13.52 -0.27 0.00
C GLY A 23 12.31 -1.17 -0.23
N HIS A 24 11.44 -0.81 -1.18
CA HIS A 24 10.23 -1.55 -1.60
C HIS A 24 9.11 -1.62 -0.56
N THR A 25 9.47 -2.04 0.63
CA THR A 25 8.59 -2.35 1.75
C THR A 25 8.23 -1.14 2.62
N HIS A 26 8.89 0.00 2.37
CA HIS A 26 8.60 1.33 2.93
C HIS A 26 8.81 1.45 4.45
N ASP A 27 9.59 0.58 5.08
CA ASP A 27 9.80 0.58 6.53
C ASP A 27 10.67 1.77 6.97
N GLY A 28 10.21 2.51 7.97
CA GLY A 28 11.03 3.52 8.64
C GLY A 28 11.75 2.85 9.80
N MET A 29 13.07 2.68 9.72
CA MET A 29 13.86 2.03 10.76
C MET A 29 14.71 3.05 11.53
N PRO A 30 14.34 3.42 12.77
CA PRO A 30 15.16 4.34 13.57
C PRO A 30 16.54 3.77 13.92
N VAL A 31 16.65 2.44 13.95
CA VAL A 31 17.88 1.70 14.24
C VAL A 31 18.08 0.62 13.17
N ALA A 32 19.31 0.49 12.68
CA ALA A 32 19.66 -0.56 11.72
C ALA A 32 19.71 -1.92 12.40
N THR A 33 19.33 -2.98 11.68
CA THR A 33 19.42 -4.37 12.17
C THR A 33 20.76 -4.97 11.79
N LEU A 34 21.46 -5.57 12.76
CA LEU A 34 22.69 -6.32 12.51
C LEU A 34 22.36 -7.80 12.31
N VAL A 35 22.61 -8.31 11.11
CA VAL A 35 22.35 -9.71 10.76
C VAL A 35 23.67 -10.47 10.70
N SER A 36 23.77 -11.57 11.45
CA SER A 36 24.97 -12.42 11.44
C SER A 36 24.94 -13.41 10.27
N ASN A 37 26.10 -13.66 9.65
CA ASN A 37 26.30 -14.65 8.59
C ASN A 37 27.70 -15.29 8.71
N LYS A 38 28.04 -16.18 7.77
CA LYS A 38 29.32 -16.92 7.78
C LYS A 38 30.57 -16.02 7.71
N GLY A 39 30.44 -14.80 7.18
CA GLY A 39 31.53 -13.85 7.00
C GLY A 39 31.59 -12.71 8.03
N GLY A 40 30.67 -12.67 8.99
CA GLY A 40 30.59 -11.59 9.99
C GLY A 40 29.16 -11.09 10.18
N LYS A 41 28.98 -9.77 10.17
CA LYS A 41 27.67 -9.11 10.30
C LYS A 41 27.42 -8.17 9.13
N THR A 42 26.16 -8.10 8.69
CA THR A 42 25.68 -7.14 7.70
C THR A 42 24.70 -6.18 8.37
N ILE A 43 24.84 -4.89 8.10
CA ILE A 43 23.96 -3.81 8.59
C ILE A 43 22.78 -3.66 7.63
N VAL A 44 21.55 -3.81 8.09
CA VAL A 44 20.34 -3.73 7.23
C VAL A 44 19.45 -2.58 7.72
N THR A 45 19.05 -1.69 6.82
CA THR A 45 18.14 -0.58 7.14
C THR A 45 17.24 -0.19 5.97
N ASN A 46 16.11 0.47 6.26
CA ASN A 46 15.23 1.16 5.31
C ASN A 46 14.94 2.60 5.79
N ALA A 47 14.72 3.53 4.86
CA ALA A 47 14.47 4.94 5.14
C ALA A 47 13.01 5.39 4.90
N GLY A 48 12.04 4.50 5.11
CA GLY A 48 10.63 4.81 4.95
C GLY A 48 10.21 5.02 3.49
N SER A 49 9.35 6.02 3.26
CA SER A 49 8.78 6.35 1.95
C SER A 49 8.43 7.83 1.83
N ASN A 50 8.11 8.30 0.61
CA ASN A 50 7.64 9.66 0.32
C ASN A 50 8.58 10.78 0.81
N GLY A 51 9.88 10.51 0.92
CA GLY A 51 10.85 11.48 1.42
C GLY A 51 10.68 11.86 2.90
N LYS A 52 9.88 11.09 3.67
CA LYS A 52 9.64 11.38 5.11
C LYS A 52 10.90 11.28 5.96
N PHE A 53 11.87 10.48 5.55
CA PHE A 53 13.13 10.31 6.25
C PHE A 53 14.32 10.26 5.29
N LEU A 54 15.47 10.68 5.80
CA LEU A 54 16.79 10.47 5.19
C LEU A 54 17.59 9.51 6.08
N GLY A 55 17.92 8.33 5.54
CA GLY A 55 18.83 7.39 6.20
C GLY A 55 20.28 7.78 5.95
N VAL A 56 21.04 8.02 7.01
CA VAL A 56 22.47 8.37 6.96
C VAL A 56 23.27 7.26 7.65
N LEU A 57 24.18 6.65 6.89
CA LEU A 57 25.06 5.58 7.37
C LEU A 57 26.51 5.99 7.15
N ASP A 58 27.18 6.35 8.24
CA ASP A 58 28.58 6.73 8.27
C ASP A 58 29.43 5.49 8.59
N PHE A 59 30.45 5.19 7.79
CA PHE A 59 31.38 4.09 8.05
C PHE A 59 32.76 4.59 8.48
N GLU A 60 33.36 3.88 9.44
CA GLU A 60 34.80 3.87 9.60
C GLU A 60 35.38 2.71 8.78
N VAL A 61 36.33 3.02 7.89
CA VAL A 61 36.98 2.02 7.02
C VAL A 61 38.48 2.00 7.30
N LYS A 62 39.00 0.85 7.72
CA LYS A 62 40.43 0.59 7.93
C LYS A 62 40.84 -0.66 7.18
N GLU A 63 42.01 -0.61 6.53
CA GLU A 63 42.56 -1.76 5.80
C GLU A 63 41.55 -2.42 4.84
N LYS A 64 40.78 -1.60 4.11
CA LYS A 64 39.72 -2.04 3.18
C LYS A 64 38.56 -2.81 3.84
N ARG A 65 38.33 -2.65 5.14
CA ARG A 65 37.23 -3.26 5.90
C ARG A 65 36.46 -2.21 6.70
N VAL A 66 35.15 -2.38 6.82
CA VAL A 66 34.33 -1.57 7.73
C VAL A 66 34.62 -2.03 9.16
N THR A 67 35.11 -1.12 10.00
CA THR A 67 35.46 -1.42 11.41
C THR A 67 34.47 -0.88 12.41
N ASP A 68 33.74 0.18 12.04
CA ASP A 68 32.69 0.77 12.85
C ASP A 68 31.66 1.47 11.96
N PHE A 69 30.48 1.76 12.50
CA PHE A 69 29.45 2.51 11.80
C PHE A 69 28.61 3.36 12.74
N ARG A 70 28.05 4.44 12.20
CA ARG A 70 27.00 5.22 12.84
C ARG A 70 25.82 5.34 11.90
N TYR A 71 24.63 5.03 12.40
CA TYR A 71 23.39 5.18 11.66
C TYR A 71 22.48 6.23 12.29
N LYS A 72 21.81 7.02 11.44
CA LYS A 72 20.74 7.94 11.82
C LYS A 72 19.61 7.89 10.80
N LEU A 73 18.38 7.85 11.28
CA LEU A 73 17.19 8.12 10.47
C LEU A 73 16.72 9.55 10.77
N LEU A 74 16.93 10.47 9.83
CA LEU A 74 16.61 11.89 10.01
C LEU A 74 15.20 12.19 9.46
N PRO A 75 14.24 12.66 10.26
CA PRO A 75 12.94 13.07 9.75
C PRO A 75 13.06 14.36 8.92
N VAL A 76 12.34 14.40 7.80
CA VAL A 76 12.31 15.56 6.90
C VAL A 76 11.06 16.39 7.22
N PHE A 77 11.23 17.41 8.07
CA PHE A 77 10.20 18.41 8.36
C PHE A 77 10.41 19.63 7.45
N SER A 78 9.67 19.73 6.36
CA SER A 78 9.85 20.78 5.34
C SER A 78 9.67 22.20 5.90
N ASN A 79 8.84 22.38 6.93
CA ASN A 79 8.65 23.65 7.62
C ASN A 79 9.84 24.05 8.52
N MET A 80 10.81 23.16 8.74
CA MET A 80 12.01 23.40 9.54
C MET A 80 13.30 23.45 8.71
N LEU A 81 13.19 23.31 7.38
CA LEU A 81 14.32 23.25 6.47
C LEU A 81 14.15 24.30 5.36
N PRO A 82 15.18 25.06 4.99
CA PRO A 82 15.11 25.89 3.80
C PRO A 82 15.00 25.01 2.55
N ALA A 83 14.10 25.40 1.63
CA ALA A 83 14.03 24.75 0.32
C ALA A 83 15.31 25.06 -0.48
N ASP A 84 15.80 24.07 -1.22
CA ASP A 84 16.83 24.30 -2.23
C ASP A 84 16.25 25.12 -3.38
N LYS A 85 16.87 26.26 -3.68
CA LYS A 85 16.33 27.25 -4.62
C LYS A 85 16.28 26.73 -6.06
N GLU A 86 17.27 25.94 -6.46
CA GLU A 86 17.34 25.42 -7.83
C GLU A 86 16.31 24.30 -8.02
N MET A 87 16.15 23.43 -7.03
CA MET A 87 15.15 22.37 -7.03
C MET A 87 13.72 22.95 -6.98
N ASP A 88 13.46 23.95 -6.15
CA ASP A 88 12.15 24.62 -6.08
C ASP A 88 11.76 25.27 -7.42
N ALA A 89 12.72 25.97 -8.06
CA ALA A 89 12.53 26.54 -9.39
C ALA A 89 12.27 25.46 -10.45
N LEU A 90 12.98 24.33 -10.39
CA LEU A 90 12.78 23.19 -11.29
C LEU A 90 11.39 22.57 -11.12
N ILE A 91 10.98 22.29 -9.88
CA ILE A 91 9.67 21.72 -9.56
C ILE A 91 8.56 22.67 -10.04
N THR A 92 8.67 23.96 -9.75
CA THR A 92 7.71 24.98 -10.20
C THR A 92 7.58 24.99 -11.72
N LYS A 93 8.70 25.00 -12.44
CA LYS A 93 8.73 24.98 -13.91
C LYS A 93 8.05 23.72 -14.48
N ILE A 94 8.34 22.55 -13.93
CA ILE A 94 7.77 21.27 -14.40
C ILE A 94 6.26 21.20 -14.11
N ARG A 95 5.83 21.73 -12.97
CA ARG A 95 4.44 21.66 -12.52
C ARG A 95 3.55 22.71 -13.18
N ALA A 96 4.08 23.85 -13.60
CA ALA A 96 3.32 24.98 -14.12
C ALA A 96 2.24 24.62 -15.17
N PRO A 97 2.48 23.73 -16.15
CA PRO A 97 1.43 23.36 -17.12
C PRO A 97 0.28 22.55 -16.52
N TYR A 98 0.47 21.96 -15.35
CA TYR A 98 -0.46 21.02 -14.71
C TYR A 98 -1.07 21.56 -13.41
N GLU A 99 -0.59 22.68 -12.88
CA GLU A 99 -1.00 23.19 -11.56
C GLU A 99 -2.51 23.34 -11.40
N SER A 100 -3.18 23.93 -12.38
CA SER A 100 -4.64 24.09 -12.33
C SER A 100 -5.36 22.74 -12.22
N LYS A 101 -4.90 21.75 -12.99
CA LYS A 101 -5.45 20.39 -12.98
C LYS A 101 -5.14 19.68 -11.65
N LEU A 102 -3.90 19.72 -11.18
CA LEU A 102 -3.45 19.05 -9.96
C LEU A 102 -4.13 19.62 -8.70
N ASN A 103 -4.32 20.94 -8.64
CA ASN A 103 -4.95 21.65 -7.53
C ASN A 103 -6.48 21.65 -7.55
N GLU A 104 -7.11 21.07 -8.58
CA GLU A 104 -8.56 20.97 -8.66
C GLU A 104 -9.11 20.25 -7.42
N LYS A 105 -10.02 20.92 -6.70
CA LYS A 105 -10.65 20.39 -5.48
C LYS A 105 -11.85 19.54 -5.88
N LEU A 106 -11.80 18.25 -5.53
CA LEU A 106 -12.83 17.27 -5.81
C LEU A 106 -13.79 17.05 -4.63
N GLY A 107 -13.39 17.50 -3.43
CA GLY A 107 -14.21 17.46 -2.22
C GLY A 107 -13.42 17.80 -0.98
N ILE A 108 -14.02 17.68 0.19
CA ILE A 108 -13.39 17.85 1.50
C ILE A 108 -13.57 16.57 2.31
N SER A 109 -12.48 16.02 2.83
CA SER A 109 -12.56 14.89 3.74
C SER A 109 -12.91 15.36 5.15
N GLU A 110 -13.93 14.78 5.78
CA GLU A 110 -14.27 15.01 7.19
C GLU A 110 -13.56 14.04 8.13
N GLY A 111 -12.91 13.00 7.60
CA GLY A 111 -12.14 12.01 8.35
C GLY A 111 -10.69 11.93 7.89
N LEU A 112 -9.88 11.17 8.63
CA LEU A 112 -8.53 10.80 8.21
C LEU A 112 -8.61 9.85 7.01
N LEU A 113 -7.92 10.16 5.92
CA LEU A 113 -7.74 9.27 4.77
C LEU A 113 -6.28 8.85 4.66
N TYR A 114 -5.99 7.59 4.91
CA TYR A 114 -4.64 7.02 4.79
C TYR A 114 -4.65 5.75 3.94
N ARG A 115 -3.48 5.42 3.39
CA ARG A 115 -3.25 4.27 2.51
C ARG A 115 -2.68 3.04 3.23
N ARG A 116 -1.62 3.24 4.00
CA ARG A 116 -0.83 2.16 4.63
C ARG A 116 -1.66 1.36 5.64
N GLY A 117 -1.72 0.05 5.44
CA GLY A 117 -2.30 -0.94 6.35
C GLY A 117 -2.23 -2.34 5.73
N ASN A 118 -2.02 -3.37 6.56
CA ASN A 118 -1.86 -4.74 6.05
C ASN A 118 -3.10 -5.23 5.29
N PHE A 119 -4.29 -4.79 5.70
CA PHE A 119 -5.57 -5.22 5.14
C PHE A 119 -6.31 -4.12 4.38
N ASN A 120 -6.37 -2.92 4.95
CA ASN A 120 -7.08 -1.80 4.35
C ASN A 120 -6.61 -0.46 4.95
N GLY A 121 -6.91 0.65 4.27
CA GLY A 121 -6.78 2.02 4.75
C GLY A 121 -8.03 2.83 4.41
N THR A 122 -8.31 3.90 5.15
CA THR A 122 -9.54 4.69 4.91
C THR A 122 -9.57 5.40 3.56
N GLY A 123 -8.39 5.72 3.00
CA GLY A 123 -8.27 6.20 1.62
C GLY A 123 -8.62 5.12 0.60
N ASP A 124 -8.21 3.87 0.84
CA ASP A 124 -8.61 2.74 0.01
C ASP A 124 -10.08 2.38 0.15
N GLN A 125 -10.64 2.52 1.35
CA GLN A 125 -12.06 2.35 1.59
C GLN A 125 -12.87 3.29 0.69
N LEU A 126 -12.47 4.56 0.59
CA LEU A 126 -13.07 5.52 -0.33
C LEU A 126 -13.01 5.02 -1.79
N LEU A 127 -11.88 4.47 -2.24
CA LEU A 127 -11.73 3.96 -3.60
C LEU A 127 -12.69 2.79 -3.87
N VAL A 128 -12.74 1.80 -2.97
CA VAL A 128 -13.61 0.62 -3.17
C VAL A 128 -15.08 0.98 -3.09
N ASP A 129 -15.46 1.94 -2.24
CA ASP A 129 -16.84 2.45 -2.17
C ASP A 129 -17.24 3.14 -3.48
N ALA A 130 -16.36 4.01 -4.01
CA ALA A 130 -16.58 4.66 -5.30
C ALA A 130 -16.67 3.67 -6.47
N LEU A 131 -15.80 2.65 -6.48
CA LEU A 131 -15.82 1.60 -7.48
C LEU A 131 -17.13 0.81 -7.47
N MET A 132 -17.62 0.43 -6.28
CA MET A 132 -18.90 -0.28 -6.12
C MET A 132 -20.07 0.57 -6.58
N ASP A 133 -20.17 1.81 -6.09
CA ASP A 133 -21.29 2.71 -6.36
C ASP A 133 -21.40 3.07 -7.84
N VAL A 134 -20.28 3.46 -8.48
CA VAL A 134 -20.29 3.94 -9.87
C VAL A 134 -20.42 2.79 -10.87
N GLN A 135 -19.82 1.63 -10.57
CA GLN A 135 -19.86 0.48 -11.49
C GLN A 135 -21.00 -0.51 -11.19
N GLY A 136 -21.77 -0.26 -10.12
CA GLY A 136 -22.90 -1.08 -9.68
C GLY A 136 -22.46 -2.50 -9.35
N ALA A 137 -21.39 -2.66 -8.56
CA ALA A 137 -20.85 -3.93 -8.10
C ALA A 137 -21.10 -4.12 -6.60
N GLU A 138 -21.25 -5.36 -6.14
CA GLU A 138 -21.50 -5.67 -4.73
C GLU A 138 -20.21 -5.83 -3.92
N ILE A 139 -19.11 -6.10 -4.61
CA ILE A 139 -17.77 -6.30 -4.04
C ILE A 139 -16.80 -5.44 -4.85
N ALA A 140 -15.79 -4.90 -4.20
CA ALA A 140 -14.68 -4.26 -4.90
C ALA A 140 -13.31 -4.65 -4.35
N PHE A 141 -12.33 -4.71 -5.24
CA PHE A 141 -10.92 -4.95 -4.95
C PHE A 141 -10.07 -3.76 -5.39
N SER A 142 -9.29 -3.20 -4.46
CA SER A 142 -8.24 -2.23 -4.76
C SER A 142 -6.86 -2.86 -4.46
N PRO A 143 -5.82 -2.65 -5.28
CA PRO A 143 -4.50 -3.24 -5.08
C PRO A 143 -3.85 -2.86 -3.76
N GLY A 144 -3.04 -3.82 -3.29
CA GLY A 144 -2.19 -3.85 -2.11
C GLY A 144 -1.10 -2.78 -1.98
N PHE A 145 -1.15 -1.66 -2.72
CA PHE A 145 -0.03 -0.74 -2.84
C PHE A 145 0.29 0.01 -1.54
N ARG A 146 1.60 0.22 -1.31
CA ARG A 146 2.15 0.90 -0.13
C ARG A 146 2.43 2.39 -0.33
N TRP A 147 2.40 2.88 -1.57
CA TRP A 147 2.58 4.29 -1.91
C TRP A 147 1.25 5.05 -1.90
N GLY A 148 1.35 6.33 -1.56
CA GLY A 148 0.25 7.26 -1.34
C GLY A 148 0.45 8.09 -0.07
N THR A 149 -0.24 9.21 0.01
CA THR A 149 -0.16 10.18 1.11
C THR A 149 -1.40 10.12 2.00
N THR A 150 -1.48 11.02 2.99
CA THR A 150 -2.53 11.04 4.00
C THR A 150 -3.20 12.41 4.00
N LEU A 151 -4.53 12.43 4.06
CA LEU A 151 -5.31 13.64 4.31
C LEU A 151 -5.84 13.63 5.73
N LEU A 152 -5.63 14.74 6.43
CA LEU A 152 -6.23 15.04 7.72
C LEU A 152 -7.70 15.48 7.54
N PRO A 153 -8.55 15.32 8.58
CA PRO A 153 -9.88 15.91 8.60
C PRO A 153 -9.87 17.40 8.24
N GLY A 154 -10.79 17.81 7.37
CA GLY A 154 -10.93 19.16 6.85
C GLY A 154 -10.07 19.48 5.63
N GLN A 155 -9.12 18.62 5.25
CA GLN A 155 -8.31 18.84 4.05
C GLN A 155 -9.11 18.54 2.77
N ALA A 156 -8.77 19.28 1.71
CA ALA A 156 -9.35 19.07 0.40
C ALA A 156 -8.81 17.77 -0.22
N ILE A 157 -9.70 17.00 -0.82
CA ILE A 157 -9.35 15.95 -1.77
C ILE A 157 -9.07 16.64 -3.10
N THR A 158 -7.79 16.76 -3.46
CA THR A 158 -7.39 17.33 -4.76
C THR A 158 -7.27 16.23 -5.81
N ARG A 159 -7.26 16.62 -7.10
CA ARG A 159 -6.92 15.70 -8.18
C ARG A 159 -5.51 15.12 -8.00
N GLU A 160 -4.55 15.90 -7.53
CA GLU A 160 -3.21 15.41 -7.21
C GLU A 160 -3.24 14.30 -6.16
N TRP A 161 -3.99 14.47 -5.06
CA TRP A 161 -4.10 13.42 -4.04
C TRP A 161 -4.75 12.15 -4.61
N LEU A 162 -5.79 12.30 -5.44
CA LEU A 162 -6.43 11.16 -6.10
C LEU A 162 -5.44 10.41 -7.01
N LEU A 163 -4.62 11.15 -7.77
CA LEU A 163 -3.57 10.55 -8.59
C LEU A 163 -2.46 9.91 -7.73
N ASP A 164 -2.05 10.53 -6.64
CA ASP A 164 -1.11 9.96 -5.67
C ASP A 164 -1.61 8.67 -5.00
N MET A 165 -2.91 8.38 -5.05
CA MET A 165 -3.47 7.12 -4.59
C MET A 165 -3.60 6.06 -5.70
N THR A 166 -3.66 6.49 -6.96
CA THR A 166 -4.20 5.65 -8.06
C THR A 166 -3.41 5.65 -9.36
N ALA A 167 -2.46 6.56 -9.58
CA ALA A 167 -1.75 6.71 -10.84
C ALA A 167 -0.67 5.63 -11.04
N THR A 168 -0.94 4.70 -11.93
CA THR A 168 -0.01 3.72 -12.49
C THR A 168 -0.11 3.79 -14.01
N THR A 169 0.77 3.07 -14.71
CA THR A 169 0.69 2.97 -16.18
C THR A 169 -0.47 2.09 -16.68
N TYR A 170 -1.21 1.45 -15.78
CA TYR A 170 -2.29 0.49 -16.09
C TYR A 170 -3.52 0.67 -15.18
N SER A 171 -3.84 1.90 -14.76
CA SER A 171 -4.89 2.21 -13.76
C SER A 171 -6.35 2.06 -14.21
N PHE A 172 -6.62 1.18 -15.16
CA PHE A 172 -7.96 0.95 -15.68
C PHE A 172 -8.88 0.37 -14.60
N ALA A 173 -10.10 0.93 -14.50
CA ALA A 173 -11.17 0.35 -13.70
C ALA A 173 -11.83 -0.81 -14.47
N THR A 174 -12.21 -1.85 -13.74
CA THR A 174 -12.76 -3.08 -14.31
C THR A 174 -13.96 -3.56 -13.51
N VAL A 175 -14.79 -4.37 -14.17
CA VAL A 175 -15.85 -5.15 -13.54
C VAL A 175 -15.76 -6.56 -14.09
N THR A 176 -15.74 -7.54 -13.20
CA THR A 176 -15.64 -8.95 -13.59
C THR A 176 -16.62 -9.78 -12.78
N GLU A 177 -17.25 -10.77 -13.42
CA GLU A 177 -17.99 -11.80 -12.69
C GLU A 177 -17.02 -12.83 -12.15
N MET A 178 -17.01 -13.03 -10.83
CA MET A 178 -16.19 -14.03 -10.16
C MET A 178 -17.07 -14.98 -9.38
N THR A 179 -16.76 -16.29 -9.41
CA THR A 179 -17.43 -17.22 -8.50
C THR A 179 -16.96 -16.97 -7.07
N GLY A 180 -17.75 -17.40 -6.08
CA GLY A 180 -17.34 -17.37 -4.67
C GLY A 180 -16.02 -18.10 -4.44
N GLU A 181 -15.78 -19.19 -5.17
CA GLU A 181 -14.51 -19.90 -5.19
C GLU A 181 -13.36 -19.03 -5.72
N THR A 182 -13.54 -18.38 -6.88
CA THR A 182 -12.52 -17.48 -7.44
C THR A 182 -12.18 -16.33 -6.48
N ILE A 183 -13.19 -15.75 -5.84
CA ILE A 183 -13.01 -14.71 -4.81
C ILE A 183 -12.13 -15.25 -3.67
N LYS A 184 -12.43 -16.47 -3.18
CA LYS A 184 -11.61 -17.09 -2.13
C LYS A 184 -10.17 -17.28 -2.59
N THR A 185 -9.97 -17.82 -3.79
CA THR A 185 -8.64 -18.08 -4.35
C THR A 185 -7.82 -16.80 -4.45
N VAL A 186 -8.41 -15.69 -4.90
CA VAL A 186 -7.71 -14.39 -4.96
C VAL A 186 -7.30 -13.92 -3.57
N LEU A 187 -8.18 -14.02 -2.58
CA LEU A 187 -7.86 -13.61 -1.21
C LEU A 187 -6.78 -14.50 -0.59
N GLU A 188 -6.86 -15.82 -0.78
CA GLU A 188 -5.87 -16.78 -0.29
C GLU A 188 -4.50 -16.53 -0.93
N ASP A 189 -4.42 -16.38 -2.27
CA ASP A 189 -3.16 -16.18 -2.98
C ASP A 189 -2.42 -14.91 -2.51
N VAL A 190 -3.15 -13.80 -2.35
CA VAL A 190 -2.55 -12.55 -1.83
C VAL A 190 -2.15 -12.70 -0.36
N CYS A 191 -2.98 -13.37 0.46
CA CYS A 191 -2.66 -13.65 1.86
C CYS A 191 -1.43 -14.55 1.97
N ASP A 192 -1.29 -15.49 1.04
CA ASP A 192 -0.20 -16.44 0.96
C ASP A 192 1.12 -15.80 0.57
N ASN A 193 1.06 -14.78 -0.30
CA ASN A 193 2.20 -13.94 -0.58
C ASN A 193 2.62 -13.10 0.63
N LEU A 194 1.69 -12.39 1.26
CA LEU A 194 1.98 -11.46 2.35
C LEU A 194 2.50 -12.17 3.61
N PHE A 195 1.87 -13.28 3.99
CA PHE A 195 2.19 -13.99 5.23
C PHE A 195 3.00 -15.26 5.00
N ASN A 196 3.70 -15.36 3.87
CA ASN A 196 4.57 -16.50 3.63
C ASN A 196 5.64 -16.59 4.74
N PRO A 197 5.80 -17.75 5.42
CA PRO A 197 6.82 -17.90 6.46
C PRO A 197 8.24 -17.81 5.91
N ASP A 198 8.43 -18.00 4.61
CA ASP A 198 9.70 -17.77 3.94
C ASP A 198 9.67 -16.39 3.23
N PRO A 199 10.49 -15.42 3.71
CA PRO A 199 10.62 -14.11 3.09
C PRO A 199 10.88 -14.09 1.58
N TYR A 200 11.58 -15.10 1.02
CA TYR A 200 11.86 -15.12 -0.42
C TYR A 200 10.64 -15.35 -1.31
N TYR A 201 9.53 -15.84 -0.73
CA TYR A 201 8.27 -15.95 -1.44
C TYR A 201 7.35 -14.75 -1.23
N GLN A 202 7.74 -13.81 -0.37
CA GLN A 202 7.01 -12.55 -0.21
C GLN A 202 7.38 -11.60 -1.34
N GLN A 203 6.38 -10.93 -1.92
CA GLN A 203 6.60 -9.94 -2.99
C GLN A 203 6.49 -8.49 -2.49
N GLY A 204 6.29 -8.27 -1.18
CA GLY A 204 6.33 -6.95 -0.55
C GLY A 204 5.08 -6.07 -0.75
N GLY A 205 3.97 -6.64 -1.24
CA GLY A 205 2.65 -6.01 -1.23
C GLY A 205 1.89 -6.28 0.08
N ASP A 206 0.84 -5.50 0.33
CA ASP A 206 -0.13 -5.79 1.40
C ASP A 206 -1.36 -6.53 0.80
N MET A 207 -2.34 -6.91 1.64
CA MET A 207 -3.56 -7.58 1.14
C MET A 207 -4.28 -6.77 0.08
N VAL A 208 -5.04 -7.42 -0.79
CA VAL A 208 -6.03 -6.72 -1.60
C VAL A 208 -7.05 -6.04 -0.67
N ARG A 209 -7.42 -4.79 -1.01
CA ARG A 209 -8.31 -3.95 -0.23
C ARG A 209 -9.72 -4.32 -0.65
N VAL A 210 -10.58 -4.66 0.31
CA VAL A 210 -11.87 -5.28 0.03
C VAL A 210 -13.01 -4.34 0.42
N GLY A 211 -13.91 -4.05 -0.52
CA GLY A 211 -15.21 -3.42 -0.30
C GLY A 211 -16.35 -4.44 -0.37
N GLY A 212 -17.42 -4.21 0.41
CA GLY A 212 -18.66 -5.01 0.39
C GLY A 212 -18.58 -6.39 1.06
N LEU A 213 -17.44 -7.07 0.95
CA LEU A 213 -17.21 -8.41 1.48
C LEU A 213 -16.53 -8.38 2.86
N GLN A 214 -17.09 -9.08 3.84
CA GLN A 214 -16.46 -9.37 5.14
C GLN A 214 -15.84 -10.76 5.11
N TYR A 215 -14.74 -10.97 5.84
CA TYR A 215 -14.09 -12.28 5.95
C TYR A 215 -13.28 -12.40 7.23
N GLN A 216 -12.91 -13.63 7.58
CA GLN A 216 -11.94 -13.95 8.63
C GLN A 216 -10.59 -14.29 7.99
N CYS A 217 -9.51 -13.84 8.63
CA CYS A 217 -8.14 -14.12 8.19
C CYS A 217 -7.33 -14.73 9.33
N ASN A 218 -6.74 -15.89 9.09
CA ASN A 218 -5.72 -16.49 9.96
C ASN A 218 -4.33 -16.45 9.31
N PRO A 219 -3.50 -15.43 9.59
CA PRO A 219 -2.16 -15.30 9.02
C PRO A 219 -1.24 -16.49 9.32
N THR A 220 -1.47 -17.17 10.44
CA THR A 220 -0.65 -18.30 10.90
C THR A 220 -1.08 -19.65 10.34
N ALA A 221 -2.24 -19.71 9.68
CA ALA A 221 -2.67 -20.94 9.02
C ALA A 221 -1.79 -21.25 7.81
N GLY A 222 -1.83 -22.53 7.40
CA GLY A 222 -1.14 -22.98 6.19
C GLY A 222 -1.73 -22.37 4.92
N MET A 223 -0.92 -22.39 3.86
CA MET A 223 -1.28 -21.90 2.52
C MET A 223 -2.66 -22.42 2.06
N GLY A 224 -3.49 -21.53 1.52
CA GLY A 224 -4.86 -21.85 1.07
C GLY A 224 -5.88 -22.13 2.19
N LYS A 225 -5.53 -21.90 3.45
CA LYS A 225 -6.41 -22.08 4.63
C LYS A 225 -6.44 -20.84 5.52
N ARG A 226 -6.09 -19.67 4.99
CA ARG A 226 -6.02 -18.43 5.74
C ARG A 226 -7.34 -17.67 5.73
N ILE A 227 -8.20 -17.88 4.73
CA ILE A 227 -9.42 -17.11 4.52
C ILE A 227 -10.65 -17.97 4.81
N GLU A 228 -11.48 -17.51 5.74
CA GLU A 228 -12.70 -18.18 6.16
C GLU A 228 -13.88 -17.20 6.25
N GLU A 229 -15.10 -17.74 6.37
CA GLU A 229 -16.30 -16.96 6.73
C GLU A 229 -16.55 -15.73 5.83
N MET A 230 -16.31 -15.89 4.53
CA MET A 230 -16.59 -14.85 3.54
C MET A 230 -18.09 -14.56 3.48
N ARG A 231 -18.48 -13.32 3.76
CA ARG A 231 -19.87 -12.87 3.85
C ARG A 231 -20.10 -11.60 3.04
N LEU A 232 -21.19 -11.58 2.31
CA LEU A 232 -21.71 -10.41 1.62
C LEU A 232 -23.09 -10.10 2.18
N ASN A 233 -23.28 -8.88 2.72
CA ASN A 233 -24.52 -8.46 3.38
C ASN A 233 -24.96 -9.45 4.49
N GLY A 234 -23.99 -9.95 5.27
CA GLY A 234 -24.21 -10.91 6.36
C GLY A 234 -24.43 -12.36 5.93
N LYS A 235 -24.65 -12.64 4.64
CA LYS A 235 -24.85 -13.99 4.10
C LYS A 235 -23.53 -14.59 3.64
N LEU A 236 -23.34 -15.88 3.87
CA LEU A 236 -22.14 -16.58 3.38
C LEU A 236 -22.07 -16.55 1.86
N ILE A 237 -20.86 -16.36 1.33
CA ILE A 237 -20.56 -16.51 -0.08
C ILE A 237 -20.72 -17.97 -0.48
N GLU A 238 -21.63 -18.23 -1.42
CA GLU A 238 -21.79 -19.52 -2.07
C GLU A 238 -20.68 -19.74 -3.11
N SER A 239 -19.97 -20.87 -3.03
CA SER A 239 -18.79 -21.18 -3.86
C SER A 239 -19.04 -21.07 -5.37
N GLY A 240 -20.13 -21.69 -5.85
CA GLY A 240 -20.45 -21.73 -7.29
C GLY A 240 -21.22 -20.51 -7.80
N LYS A 241 -21.70 -19.64 -6.92
CA LYS A 241 -22.45 -18.44 -7.31
C LYS A 241 -21.49 -17.38 -7.84
N LYS A 242 -21.89 -16.69 -8.90
CA LYS A 242 -21.16 -15.53 -9.44
C LYS A 242 -21.56 -14.25 -8.74
N TYR A 243 -20.58 -13.40 -8.49
CA TYR A 243 -20.71 -12.07 -7.92
C TYR A 243 -20.04 -11.07 -8.84
N LYS A 244 -20.61 -9.87 -8.91
CA LYS A 244 -20.04 -8.77 -9.67
C LYS A 244 -18.99 -8.07 -8.82
N VAL A 245 -17.74 -8.15 -9.24
CA VAL A 245 -16.58 -7.59 -8.53
C VAL A 245 -15.99 -6.45 -9.34
N ALA A 246 -16.01 -5.24 -8.77
CA ALA A 246 -15.29 -4.10 -9.33
C ALA A 246 -13.82 -4.17 -8.93
N GLY A 247 -12.92 -3.73 -9.81
CA GLY A 247 -11.49 -3.70 -9.54
C GLY A 247 -10.79 -2.59 -10.28
N TRP A 248 -9.49 -2.45 -10.07
CA TRP A 248 -8.65 -1.60 -10.90
C TRP A 248 -7.20 -2.08 -10.92
N ALA A 249 -6.41 -1.51 -11.82
CA ALA A 249 -5.03 -1.92 -12.10
C ALA A 249 -4.90 -3.39 -12.57
N PRO A 250 -5.68 -3.83 -13.58
CA PRO A 250 -5.51 -5.16 -14.14
C PRO A 250 -4.09 -5.30 -14.71
N VAL A 251 -3.40 -6.36 -14.32
CA VAL A 251 -2.05 -6.68 -14.84
C VAL A 251 -2.13 -7.27 -16.26
N ALA A 252 -3.31 -7.75 -16.67
CA ALA A 252 -3.57 -8.29 -18.00
C ALA A 252 -3.35 -7.20 -19.09
N GLU A 253 -2.46 -7.47 -20.04
CA GLU A 253 -2.09 -6.51 -21.09
C GLU A 253 -3.28 -6.09 -21.96
N GLU A 254 -4.24 -7.00 -22.14
CA GLU A 254 -5.45 -6.79 -22.93
C GLU A 254 -6.32 -5.66 -22.35
N ALA A 255 -6.21 -5.37 -21.04
CA ALA A 255 -6.97 -4.28 -20.42
C ALA A 255 -6.62 -2.91 -21.03
N ARG A 256 -5.41 -2.76 -21.61
CA ARG A 256 -4.97 -1.50 -22.23
C ARG A 256 -5.76 -1.13 -23.49
N THR A 257 -6.36 -2.11 -24.16
CA THR A 257 -7.06 -1.91 -25.44
C THR A 257 -8.59 -1.98 -25.31
N GLN A 258 -9.10 -2.27 -24.11
CA GLN A 258 -10.54 -2.44 -23.87
C GLN A 258 -11.31 -1.12 -23.66
N GLY A 259 -10.63 0.03 -23.71
CA GLY A 259 -11.28 1.34 -23.59
C GLY A 259 -11.87 1.62 -22.20
N HIS A 260 -11.41 0.91 -21.17
CA HIS A 260 -11.83 1.12 -19.79
C HIS A 260 -11.45 2.52 -19.31
N LYS A 261 -12.31 3.11 -18.48
CA LYS A 261 -12.00 4.36 -17.78
C LYS A 261 -10.85 4.13 -16.80
N GLN A 262 -10.08 5.18 -16.55
CA GLN A 262 -9.11 5.15 -15.46
C GLN A 262 -9.83 5.21 -14.13
N VAL A 263 -9.28 4.56 -13.09
CA VAL A 263 -9.90 4.51 -11.76
C VAL A 263 -10.13 5.91 -11.18
N TRP A 264 -9.22 6.86 -11.41
CA TRP A 264 -9.40 8.22 -10.91
C TRP A 264 -10.60 8.92 -11.57
N GLU A 265 -10.97 8.58 -12.80
CA GLU A 265 -12.18 9.12 -13.45
C GLU A 265 -13.45 8.56 -12.80
N VAL A 266 -13.44 7.27 -12.45
CA VAL A 266 -14.53 6.61 -11.73
C VAL A 266 -14.70 7.21 -10.33
N VAL A 267 -13.60 7.38 -9.60
CA VAL A 267 -13.61 7.95 -8.25
C VAL A 267 -13.99 9.43 -8.28
N GLU A 268 -13.51 10.19 -9.25
CA GLU A 268 -13.91 11.59 -9.43
C GLU A 268 -15.41 11.73 -9.72
N GLN A 269 -15.97 10.85 -10.55
CA GLN A 269 -17.42 10.81 -10.78
C GLN A 269 -18.18 10.60 -9.47
N TRP A 270 -17.72 9.69 -8.61
CA TRP A 270 -18.31 9.44 -7.29
C TRP A 270 -18.16 10.63 -6.34
N LEU A 271 -17.00 11.29 -6.32
CA LEU A 271 -16.75 12.46 -5.46
C LEU A 271 -17.72 13.61 -5.79
N LYS A 272 -18.04 13.80 -7.09
CA LYS A 272 -19.00 14.82 -7.56
C LYS A 272 -20.44 14.57 -7.12
N THR A 273 -20.81 13.34 -6.75
CA THR A 273 -22.15 13.02 -6.25
C THR A 273 -22.29 13.16 -4.73
N GLN A 274 -21.18 13.40 -4.01
CA GLN A 274 -21.22 13.48 -2.56
C GLN A 274 -21.94 14.76 -2.10
N PRO A 275 -22.88 14.65 -1.13
CA PRO A 275 -23.64 15.80 -0.64
C PRO A 275 -22.74 16.94 -0.17
N ASN A 276 -22.96 18.15 -0.71
CA ASN A 276 -22.17 19.35 -0.41
C ASN A 276 -20.65 19.20 -0.65
N GLY A 277 -20.22 18.24 -1.48
CA GLY A 277 -18.81 17.95 -1.71
C GLY A 277 -18.05 17.47 -0.47
N ARG A 278 -18.77 16.92 0.52
CA ARG A 278 -18.21 16.46 1.80
C ARG A 278 -18.16 14.95 1.88
N ILE A 279 -16.99 14.42 2.21
CA ILE A 279 -16.73 12.99 2.33
C ILE A 279 -16.69 12.67 3.82
N LYS A 280 -17.73 12.00 4.31
CA LYS A 280 -17.83 11.54 5.69
C LYS A 280 -16.67 10.60 6.05
N PRO A 281 -16.28 10.50 7.33
CA PRO A 281 -15.31 9.51 7.78
C PRO A 281 -15.68 8.10 7.29
N ARG A 282 -14.72 7.40 6.66
CA ARG A 282 -14.97 6.05 6.15
C ARG A 282 -14.88 5.04 7.30
N GLN A 283 -15.83 4.10 7.35
CA GLN A 283 -15.69 2.92 8.20
C GLN A 283 -14.81 1.90 7.50
N LEU A 284 -13.69 1.55 8.11
CA LEU A 284 -12.72 0.64 7.52
C LEU A 284 -13.29 -0.79 7.47
N ASN A 285 -13.40 -1.37 6.27
CA ASN A 285 -13.69 -2.79 6.13
C ASN A 285 -12.39 -3.58 6.35
N ALA A 286 -12.21 -4.09 7.56
CA ALA A 286 -11.08 -4.93 7.93
C ALA A 286 -11.57 -6.34 8.26
N PRO A 287 -10.82 -7.39 7.89
CA PRO A 287 -11.18 -8.75 8.27
C PRO A 287 -11.06 -8.94 9.77
N LYS A 288 -11.86 -9.86 10.30
CA LYS A 288 -11.64 -10.36 11.65
C LYS A 288 -10.41 -11.27 11.63
N ILE A 289 -9.37 -10.89 12.36
CA ILE A 289 -8.15 -11.69 12.49
C ILE A 289 -8.41 -12.83 13.48
N THR A 290 -8.12 -14.06 13.06
CA THR A 290 -8.16 -15.27 13.87
C THR A 290 -6.77 -15.90 13.91
N GLY A 291 -6.42 -16.59 14.99
CA GLY A 291 -5.02 -16.98 15.21
C GLY A 291 -4.12 -15.79 15.51
N GLY A 292 -3.05 -16.02 16.27
CA GLY A 292 -2.19 -14.94 16.77
C GLY A 292 -0.73 -15.25 16.56
N LEU A 293 -0.03 -14.36 15.86
CA LEU A 293 1.34 -14.02 16.24
C LEU A 293 1.23 -13.01 17.39
N PRO A 294 2.08 -13.07 18.42
CA PRO A 294 2.15 -12.02 19.41
C PRO A 294 2.58 -10.73 18.70
N ASN A 295 1.61 -9.90 18.33
CA ASN A 295 1.83 -8.58 17.76
C ASN A 295 1.25 -7.54 18.74
N PRO A 296 2.12 -6.82 19.47
CA PRO A 296 1.71 -5.77 20.39
C PRO A 296 0.79 -4.71 19.77
N GLY A 297 0.88 -4.49 18.45
CA GLY A 297 0.07 -3.51 17.71
C GLY A 297 -1.39 -3.90 17.46
N TYR A 298 -1.78 -5.16 17.70
CA TYR A 298 -3.18 -5.61 17.63
C TYR A 298 -3.85 -5.71 19.01
N VAL A 299 -3.10 -5.54 20.09
CA VAL A 299 -3.58 -5.64 21.48
C VAL A 299 -3.97 -4.26 22.05
N ALA A 300 -3.85 -3.19 21.25
CA ALA A 300 -4.17 -1.82 21.64
C ALA A 300 -5.51 -1.35 21.06
#